data_AF-A0A8H9IKX8-F1
#
_entry.id   AF-A0A8H9IKX8-F1
#
_cell.length_a   1.000
_cell.length_b   1.000
_cell.length_c   1.000
_cell.angle_alpha   90.00
_cell.angle_beta   90.00
_cell.angle_gamma   90.00
#
_symmetry.space_group_name_H-M   'P 1'
#
loop_
_entity.id
_entity.type
_entity.pdbx_description
1 polymer ?
#
loop_
_entity_poly.entity_id
_entity_poly.type
_entity_poly.pdbx_seq_one_letter_code
_entity_poly.pdbx_strand_id
1 'polypeptide(L)'
;MEFLSPIQLLILVLIVAALVIQIIAFKKGKFVEVDYSSNQRLSIAISVAAPLIFWAVFTTHYFLIAFGIAIGAACYQRKKWYKFK
;
A
#
# COMPACT_ATOMS: atom_id res chain seq x y z
N MET A 1 22.89 17.70 0.42
CA MET A 1 22.23 16.39 0.25
C MET A 1 21.98 15.85 1.63
N GLU A 2 20.73 15.84 2.09
CA GLU A 2 20.38 15.23 3.37
C GLU A 2 20.55 13.71 3.22
N PHE A 3 21.53 13.14 3.91
CA PHE A 3 21.73 11.70 3.93
C PHE A 3 20.56 11.06 4.68
N LEU A 4 19.94 10.04 4.07
CA LEU A 4 18.96 9.19 4.77
C LEU A 4 19.61 8.65 6.05
N SER A 5 18.91 8.77 7.17
CA SER A 5 19.43 8.22 8.42
C SER A 5 19.59 6.70 8.30
N PRO A 6 20.51 6.06 9.03
CA PRO A 6 20.68 4.61 8.99
C PRO A 6 19.36 3.84 9.23
N ILE A 7 18.47 4.39 10.07
CA ILE A 7 17.14 3.83 10.34
C ILE A 7 16.23 3.92 9.10
N GLN A 8 16.20 5.08 8.43
CA GLN A 8 15.42 5.26 7.20
C GLN A 8 15.92 4.33 6.09
N LEU A 9 17.24 4.16 5.98
CA LEU A 9 17.86 3.23 5.04
C LEU A 9 17.43 1.77 5.32
N LEU A 10 17.45 1.36 6.59
CA LEU A 10 17.01 0.02 6.99
C LEU A 10 15.54 -0.22 6.66
N ILE A 11 14.66 0.74 6.97
CA ILE A 11 13.23 0.66 6.64
C ILE A 11 13.04 0.52 5.12
N LEU A 12 13.75 1.32 4.32
CA LEU A 12 13.68 1.24 2.87
C LEU A 12 14.09 -0.14 2.35
N VAL A 13 15.19 -0.70 2.86
CA VAL A 13 15.66 -2.04 2.49
C VAL A 13 14.60 -3.10 2.81
N LEU A 14 13.96 -3.02 3.98
CA LEU A 14 12.88 -3.95 4.37
C LEU A 14 11.66 -3.84 3.43
N ILE A 15 11.26 -2.62 3.06
CA ILE A 15 10.16 -2.40 2.10
C ILE A 15 10.50 -3.01 0.75
N VAL A 16 11.70 -2.74 0.22
CA VAL A 16 12.16 -3.29 -1.06
C VAL A 16 12.21 -4.81 -1.02
N ALA A 17 12.76 -5.41 0.05
CA ALA A 17 12.81 -6.85 0.22
C ALA A 17 11.39 -7.47 0.24
N ALA A 18 10.45 -6.86 0.96
CA ALA A 18 9.06 -7.31 0.99
C ALA A 18 8.40 -7.25 -0.41
N LEU A 19 8.64 -6.17 -1.16
CA LEU A 19 8.14 -6.03 -2.54
C LEU A 19 8.72 -7.09 -3.48
N VAL A 20 10.03 -7.38 -3.38
CA VAL A 20 10.69 -8.43 -4.17
C VAL A 20 10.09 -9.80 -3.85
N ILE A 21 9.89 -10.12 -2.56
CA ILE A 21 9.27 -11.37 -2.12
C ILE A 21 7.84 -11.49 -2.67
N GLN A 22 7.05 -10.40 -2.62
CA GLN A 22 5.71 -10.36 -3.19
C GLN A 22 5.73 -10.65 -4.70
N ILE A 23 6.60 -9.99 -5.47
CA ILE A 23 6.74 -10.22 -6.92
C ILE A 23 7.09 -11.68 -7.22
N ILE A 24 8.04 -12.27 -6.48
CA ILE A 24 8.43 -13.67 -6.66
C ILE A 24 7.24 -14.60 -6.35
N ALA A 25 6.49 -14.34 -5.28
CA ALA A 25 5.31 -15.12 -4.93
C ALA A 25 4.19 -15.01 -6.00
N PHE A 26 4.00 -13.83 -6.60
CA PHE A 26 3.11 -13.65 -7.76
C PHE A 26 3.54 -14.49 -8.95
N LYS A 27 4.83 -14.44 -9.32
CA LYS A 27 5.38 -15.25 -10.43
C LYS A 27 5.26 -16.76 -10.18
N LYS A 28 5.31 -17.20 -8.92
CA LYS A 28 5.16 -18.61 -8.54
C LYS A 28 3.69 -19.05 -8.45
N GLY A 29 2.72 -18.22 -8.84
CA GLY A 29 1.29 -18.56 -8.76
C GLY A 29 0.81 -18.80 -7.33
N LYS A 30 1.49 -18.23 -6.32
CA LYS A 30 1.11 -18.37 -4.91
C LYS A 30 -0.04 -17.47 -4.51
N PHE A 31 -0.52 -16.62 -5.40
CA PHE A 31 -1.68 -15.77 -5.16
C PHE A 31 -2.88 -16.28 -5.95
N VAL A 32 -4.03 -16.37 -5.27
CA VAL A 32 -5.31 -16.73 -5.87
C VAL A 32 -6.21 -15.50 -5.84
N GLU A 33 -6.93 -15.28 -6.93
CA GLU A 33 -7.94 -14.23 -7.01
C GLU A 33 -9.16 -14.65 -6.18
N VAL A 34 -9.57 -13.79 -5.25
CA VAL A 34 -10.74 -14.03 -4.39
C VAL A 34 -11.56 -12.75 -4.26
N ASP A 35 -12.87 -12.91 -4.05
CA ASP A 35 -13.77 -11.79 -3.80
C ASP A 35 -13.69 -11.37 -2.33
N TYR A 36 -13.22 -10.15 -2.09
CA TYR A 36 -13.13 -9.60 -0.75
C TYR A 36 -14.48 -9.01 -0.30
N SER A 37 -14.86 -9.24 0.96
CA SER A 37 -16.07 -8.66 1.52
C SER A 37 -15.98 -7.13 1.58
N SER A 38 -17.10 -6.43 1.74
CA SER A 38 -17.11 -4.96 1.86
C SER A 38 -16.20 -4.45 2.98
N ASN A 39 -16.15 -5.16 4.12
CA ASN A 39 -15.30 -4.79 5.25
C ASN A 39 -13.81 -5.00 4.95
N GLN A 40 -13.45 -6.09 4.26
CA GLN A 40 -12.06 -6.34 3.85
C GLN A 40 -11.58 -5.32 2.81
N ARG A 41 -12.44 -4.97 1.85
CA ARG A 41 -12.16 -3.92 0.86
C ARG A 41 -11.99 -2.55 1.50
N LEU A 42 -12.82 -2.22 2.49
CA LEU A 42 -12.68 -0.99 3.28
C LEU A 42 -11.37 -0.95 4.05
N SER A 43 -10.98 -2.05 4.70
CA SER A 43 -9.71 -2.15 5.42
C SER A 43 -8.51 -1.94 4.50
N ILE A 44 -8.50 -2.53 3.31
CA ILE A 44 -7.45 -2.28 2.29
C ILE A 44 -7.45 -0.81 1.88
N ALA A 45 -8.62 -0.24 1.55
CA ALA A 45 -8.73 1.15 1.13
C ALA A 45 -8.14 2.11 2.15
N ILE A 46 -8.46 1.92 3.44
CA ILE A 46 -7.92 2.71 4.54
C ILE A 46 -6.41 2.50 4.65
N SER A 47 -5.94 1.25 4.58
CA SER A 47 -4.52 0.92 4.73
C SER A 47 -3.64 1.54 3.64
N VAL A 48 -4.16 1.65 2.41
CA VAL A 48 -3.45 2.28 1.28
C VAL A 48 -3.53 3.80 1.35
N ALA A 49 -4.67 4.36 1.72
CA ALA A 49 -4.87 5.81 1.79
C ALA A 49 -4.16 6.46 3.00
N ALA A 50 -4.13 5.79 4.15
CA ALA A 50 -3.66 6.36 5.40
C ALA A 50 -2.20 6.86 5.36
N PRO A 51 -1.21 6.14 4.81
CA PRO A 51 0.16 6.64 4.71
C PRO A 51 0.28 7.92 3.88
N LEU A 52 -0.47 8.01 2.77
CA LEU A 52 -0.47 9.19 1.89
C LEU A 52 -1.08 10.40 2.60
N ILE A 53 -2.23 10.21 3.26
CA ILE A 53 -2.91 11.27 4.00
C ILE A 53 -2.07 11.72 5.20
N PHE A 54 -1.49 10.78 5.94
CA PHE A 54 -0.60 11.09 7.06
C PHE A 54 0.60 11.92 6.59
N TRP A 55 1.28 11.47 5.54
CA TRP A 55 2.40 12.21 4.95
C TRP A 55 2.00 13.61 4.49
N ALA A 56 0.82 13.74 3.86
CA ALA A 56 0.27 15.02 3.41
C ALA A 56 0.12 16.02 4.56
N VAL A 57 -0.38 15.57 5.71
CA VAL A 57 -0.57 16.40 6.90
C VAL A 57 0.78 16.84 7.47
N PHE A 58 1.74 15.91 7.60
CA PHE A 58 3.06 16.21 8.16
C PHE A 58 3.90 17.14 7.29
N THR A 59 3.75 17.05 5.97
CA THR A 59 4.56 17.83 5.02
C THR A 59 3.83 19.01 4.41
N THR A 60 2.61 19.33 4.88
CA THR A 60 1.73 20.41 4.37
C THR A 60 1.35 20.30 2.88
N HIS A 61 1.57 19.15 2.26
CA HIS A 61 1.19 18.88 0.87
C HIS A 61 -0.26 18.39 0.77
N TYR A 62 -1.23 19.26 1.05
CA TYR A 62 -2.65 18.88 1.17
C TYR A 62 -3.26 18.25 -0.09
N PHE A 63 -2.71 18.50 -1.28
CA PHE A 63 -3.17 17.84 -2.51
C PHE A 63 -3.04 16.31 -2.44
N LEU A 64 -2.07 15.79 -1.65
CA LEU A 64 -1.89 14.35 -1.42
C LEU A 64 -3.05 13.74 -0.62
N ILE A 65 -3.83 14.54 0.10
CA ILE A 65 -5.05 14.05 0.78
C ILE A 65 -6.08 13.64 -0.26
N ALA A 66 -6.37 14.50 -1.24
CA ALA A 66 -7.29 14.18 -2.34
C ALA A 66 -6.79 12.97 -3.13
N PHE A 67 -5.48 12.87 -3.36
CA PHE A 67 -4.86 11.72 -4.01
C PHE A 67 -5.01 10.42 -3.20
N GLY A 68 -4.78 10.48 -1.89
CA GLY A 68 -4.97 9.35 -0.98
C GLY A 68 -6.42 8.87 -0.94
N ILE A 69 -7.39 9.80 -0.91
CA ILE A 69 -8.82 9.49 -0.99
C ILE A 69 -9.16 8.82 -2.32
N ALA A 70 -8.65 9.34 -3.44
CA ALA A 70 -8.90 8.77 -4.76
C ALA A 70 -8.36 7.33 -4.88
N ILE A 71 -7.14 7.07 -4.40
CA ILE A 71 -6.57 5.72 -4.37
C ILE A 71 -7.39 4.80 -3.46
N GLY A 72 -7.74 5.26 -2.25
CA GLY A 72 -8.57 4.49 -1.33
C GLY A 72 -9.92 4.10 -1.95
N ALA A 73 -10.59 5.05 -2.62
CA ALA A 73 -11.84 4.81 -3.33
C ALA A 73 -11.67 3.78 -4.46
N ALA A 74 -10.60 3.89 -5.27
CA ALA A 74 -10.30 2.92 -6.32
C ALA A 74 -10.07 1.51 -5.74
N CYS A 75 -9.36 1.39 -4.61
CA CYS A 75 -9.19 0.13 -3.91
C CYS A 75 -10.53 -0.43 -3.40
N TYR A 76 -11.41 0.39 -2.84
CA TYR A 76 -12.71 -0.06 -2.33
C TYR A 76 -13.62 -0.61 -3.44
N GLN A 77 -13.61 0.04 -4.61
CA GLN A 77 -14.42 -0.37 -5.76
C GLN A 77 -13.96 -1.71 -6.37
N ARG A 78 -12.67 -2.05 -6.23
CA ARG A 78 -12.13 -3.32 -6.71
C ARG A 78 -12.68 -4.49 -5.88
N LYS A 79 -13.47 -5.36 -6.50
CA LYS A 79 -14.07 -6.54 -5.84
C LYS A 79 -13.07 -7.70 -5.71
N LYS A 80 -12.32 -7.93 -6.78
CA LYS A 80 -11.38 -9.04 -6.89
C LYS A 80 -9.97 -8.62 -6.48
N TRP A 81 -9.44 -9.35 -5.50
CA TRP A 81 -8.11 -9.15 -4.95
C TRP A 81 -7.35 -10.45 -4.88
N TYR A 82 -6.05 -10.35 -4.61
CA TYR A 82 -5.15 -11.49 -4.52
C TYR A 82 -4.87 -11.83 -3.07
N LYS A 83 -5.14 -13.06 -2.68
CA LYS A 83 -4.76 -13.62 -1.38
C LYS A 83 -3.67 -14.66 -1.59
N PHE A 84 -2.74 -14.75 -0.65
CA PHE A 84 -1.78 -15.86 -0.63
C PHE A 84 -2.54 -17.19 -0.44
N LYS A 85 -2.19 -18.19 -1.25
CA LYS A 85 -2.76 -19.53 -1.22
C LYS A 85 -2.49 -20.23 0.11
#